data_AF-A0A928NMR2-F1
#
_entry.id   AF-A0A928NMR2-F1
#
_cell.length_a   1.000
_cell.length_b   1.000
_cell.length_c   1.000
_cell.angle_alpha   90.00
_cell.angle_beta   90.00
_cell.angle_gamma   90.00
#
_symmetry.space_group_name_H-M   'P 1'
#
loop_
_entity.id
_entity.type
_entity.pdbx_description
1 polymer ?
#
loop_
_entity_poly.entity_id
_entity_poly.type
_entity_poly.pdbx_seq_one_letter_code
_entity_poly.pdbx_strand_id
1 'polypeptide(L)'
;MCITTRRKEISVDWKKIKAEYIAGGISYRKLAERYGVPFSTLKEHARREKWTELREKARHKADTNFANLMGEKQANRNAKIDDVADKLLDKIIGLLDALEVVDSQSIKQCTSALKDIKDIKGIKSDIDLREQEARINKLRKDAMDEEENTSVTVKFEDEIGKWSK
;
A
#
# COMPACT_ATOMS: atom_id res chain seq x y z
N MET A 1 10.13 61.28 0.34
CA MET A 1 8.66 61.12 0.37
C MET A 1 8.34 59.65 0.56
N CYS A 2 7.80 59.25 1.71
CA CYS A 2 7.36 57.87 1.96
C CYS A 2 5.96 57.68 1.37
N ILE A 3 5.83 56.85 0.34
CA ILE A 3 4.53 56.43 -0.18
C ILE A 3 4.04 55.28 0.70
N THR A 4 3.20 55.60 1.68
CA THR A 4 2.51 54.62 2.53
C THR A 4 1.37 54.00 1.70
N THR A 5 1.60 52.80 1.15
CA THR A 5 0.60 52.09 0.34
C THR A 5 -0.58 51.68 1.22
N ARG A 6 -1.74 52.32 1.00
CA ARG A 6 -3.04 52.05 1.63
C ARG A 6 -3.43 50.57 1.39
N ARG A 7 -3.40 49.74 2.44
CA ARG A 7 -3.85 48.34 2.38
C ARG A 7 -5.37 48.29 2.20
N LYS A 8 -5.81 47.73 1.08
CA LYS A 8 -7.21 47.31 0.86
C LYS A 8 -7.42 46.06 1.72
N GLU A 9 -8.27 46.15 2.74
CA GLU A 9 -8.69 44.99 3.53
C GLU A 9 -9.60 44.11 2.67
N ILE A 10 -8.96 43.15 2.00
CA ILE A 10 -9.67 42.04 1.37
C ILE A 10 -10.09 41.13 2.54
N SER A 11 -11.40 40.99 2.77
CA SER A 11 -11.95 39.98 3.67
C SER A 11 -11.70 38.61 3.06
N VAL A 12 -10.51 38.05 3.32
CA VAL A 12 -10.07 36.77 2.78
C VAL A 12 -10.60 35.63 3.67
N ASP A 13 -11.34 34.70 3.08
CA ASP A 13 -11.77 33.47 3.75
C ASP A 13 -10.63 32.44 3.86
N TRP A 14 -9.74 32.66 4.83
CA TRP A 14 -8.57 31.81 5.10
C TRP A 14 -8.94 30.33 5.35
N LYS A 15 -10.10 30.07 5.96
CA LYS A 15 -10.59 28.71 6.23
C LYS A 15 -10.85 27.92 4.94
N LYS A 16 -11.41 28.57 3.91
CA LYS A 16 -11.75 27.93 2.63
C LYS A 16 -10.49 27.61 1.83
N ILE A 17 -9.54 28.55 1.82
CA ILE A 17 -8.23 28.37 1.18
C ILE A 17 -7.44 27.24 1.84
N LYS A 18 -7.50 27.17 3.18
CA LYS A 18 -6.88 26.09 3.96
C LYS A 18 -7.47 24.72 3.61
N ALA A 19 -8.79 24.61 3.56
CA ALA A 19 -9.47 23.37 3.23
C ALA A 19 -9.11 22.88 1.82
N GLU A 20 -9.11 23.76 0.82
CA GLU A 20 -8.68 23.41 -0.55
C GLU A 20 -7.22 22.97 -0.62
N TYR A 21 -6.31 23.64 0.12
CA TYR A 21 -4.91 23.24 0.14
C TYR A 21 -4.69 21.85 0.77
N ILE A 22 -5.38 21.57 1.88
CA ILE A 22 -5.28 20.30 2.61
C ILE A 22 -5.91 19.15 1.83
N ALA A 23 -7.05 19.38 1.17
CA ALA A 23 -7.72 18.39 0.31
C ALA A 23 -6.85 17.95 -0.88
N GLY A 24 -5.90 18.80 -1.31
CA GLY A 24 -4.85 18.44 -2.26
C GLY A 24 -5.10 18.95 -3.69
N GLY A 25 -4.12 18.70 -4.57
CA GLY A 25 -4.21 19.02 -6.01
C GLY A 25 -3.86 20.45 -6.43
N ILE A 26 -3.70 21.41 -5.51
CA ILE A 26 -3.44 22.82 -5.85
C ILE A 26 -2.21 23.37 -5.10
N SER A 27 -1.39 24.17 -5.78
CA SER A 27 -0.22 24.84 -5.22
C SER A 27 -0.58 26.22 -4.64
N TYR A 28 0.25 26.75 -3.75
CA TYR A 28 0.07 28.08 -3.18
C TYR A 28 -0.06 29.18 -4.24
N ARG A 29 0.64 29.05 -5.38
CA ARG A 29 0.57 30.03 -6.49
C ARG A 29 -0.82 30.04 -7.13
N LYS A 30 -1.38 28.87 -7.43
CA LYS A 30 -2.74 28.74 -7.98
C LYS A 30 -3.83 29.16 -6.99
N LEU A 31 -3.63 28.92 -5.69
CA LEU A 31 -4.53 29.40 -4.64
C LEU A 31 -4.49 30.94 -4.51
N ALA A 32 -3.31 31.53 -4.59
CA ALA A 32 -3.14 32.99 -4.57
C ALA A 32 -3.86 33.67 -5.75
N GLU A 33 -3.74 33.10 -6.96
CA GLU A 33 -4.45 33.57 -8.16
C GLU A 33 -5.97 33.43 -8.04
N ARG A 34 -6.46 32.26 -7.59
CA ARG A 34 -7.90 31.98 -7.44
C ARG A 34 -8.59 32.91 -6.44
N TYR A 35 -7.91 33.25 -5.35
CA TYR A 35 -8.47 34.03 -4.24
C TYR A 35 -8.03 35.51 -4.25
N GLY A 36 -7.23 35.93 -5.23
CA GLY A 36 -6.77 37.32 -5.35
C GLY A 36 -5.87 37.79 -4.19
N VAL A 37 -5.18 36.85 -3.53
CA VAL A 37 -4.33 37.12 -2.37
C VAL A 37 -2.87 37.19 -2.80
N PRO A 38 -2.07 38.17 -2.35
CA PRO A 38 -0.63 38.17 -2.62
C PRO A 38 0.02 36.87 -2.12
N PHE A 39 0.83 36.25 -2.97
CA PHE A 39 1.50 34.98 -2.66
C PHE A 39 2.30 35.04 -1.36
N SER A 40 2.96 36.16 -1.07
CA SER A 40 3.71 36.39 0.15
C SER A 40 2.82 36.34 1.41
N THR A 41 1.63 36.93 1.36
CA THR A 41 0.65 36.91 2.47
C THR A 41 0.11 35.50 2.68
N LEU A 42 -0.24 34.79 1.60
CA LEU A 42 -0.71 33.41 1.69
C LEU A 42 0.35 32.47 2.25
N LYS A 43 1.60 32.59 1.77
CA LYS A 43 2.73 31.78 2.23
C LYS A 43 3.03 32.02 3.72
N GLU A 44 3.00 33.26 4.17
CA GLU A 44 3.24 33.59 5.57
C GLU A 44 2.11 33.08 6.48
N HIS A 45 0.85 33.18 6.04
CA HIS A 45 -0.28 32.63 6.77
C HIS A 45 -0.22 31.10 6.86
N ALA A 46 0.08 30.43 5.73
CA ALA A 46 0.27 28.98 5.68
C ALA A 46 1.45 28.50 6.53
N ARG A 47 2.52 29.30 6.63
CA ARG A 47 3.68 29.02 7.50
C ARG A 47 3.31 29.08 8.97
N ARG A 48 2.61 30.13 9.41
CA ARG A 48 2.17 30.29 10.82
C ARG A 48 1.25 29.17 11.25
N GLU A 49 0.36 28.73 10.36
CA GLU A 49 -0.58 27.64 10.63
C GLU A 49 -0.07 26.25 10.21
N LYS A 50 1.19 26.14 9.75
CA LYS A 50 1.83 24.87 9.39
C LYS A 50 0.98 24.01 8.44
N TRP A 51 0.43 24.62 7.38
CA TRP A 51 -0.48 23.93 6.45
C TRP A 51 0.16 22.72 5.77
N THR A 52 1.47 22.75 5.55
CA THR A 52 2.23 21.60 5.02
C THR A 52 2.18 20.39 5.96
N GLU A 53 2.35 20.60 7.27
CA GLU A 53 2.26 19.53 8.28
C GLU A 53 0.83 18.98 8.38
N LEU A 54 -0.19 19.86 8.29
CA LEU A 54 -1.60 19.44 8.29
C LEU A 54 -1.93 18.59 7.06
N ARG A 55 -1.41 18.96 5.90
CA ARG A 55 -1.58 18.20 4.65
C ARG A 55 -0.88 16.85 4.71
N GLU A 56 0.30 16.79 5.30
CA GLU A 56 1.02 15.53 5.49
C GLU A 56 0.28 14.59 6.44
N LYS A 57 -0.21 15.11 7.57
CA LYS A 57 -1.05 14.34 8.50
C LYS A 57 -2.34 13.84 7.84
N ALA A 58 -2.97 14.66 7.02
CA ALA A 58 -4.17 14.27 6.28
C ALA A 58 -3.88 13.14 5.27
N ARG A 59 -2.75 13.22 4.54
CA ARG A 59 -2.28 12.14 3.66
C ARG A 59 -2.02 10.85 4.41
N HIS A 60 -1.19 10.88 5.45
CA HIS A 60 -0.89 9.68 6.24
C HIS A 60 -2.14 9.03 6.83
N LYS A 61 -3.09 9.84 7.33
CA LYS A 61 -4.36 9.32 7.83
C LYS A 61 -5.22 8.72 6.72
N ALA A 62 -5.26 9.34 5.54
CA ALA A 62 -5.97 8.81 4.39
C ALA A 62 -5.35 7.49 3.90
N ASP A 63 -4.01 7.41 3.81
CA ASP A 63 -3.28 6.21 3.40
C ASP A 63 -3.46 5.07 4.41
N THR A 64 -3.40 5.38 5.71
CA THR A 64 -3.63 4.41 6.79
C THR A 64 -5.09 3.92 6.76
N ASN A 65 -6.06 4.82 6.62
CA ASN A 65 -7.47 4.45 6.50
C ASN A 65 -7.73 3.64 5.23
N PHE A 66 -7.09 3.98 4.11
CA PHE A 66 -7.21 3.24 2.87
C PHE A 66 -6.63 1.82 3.01
N ALA A 67 -5.44 1.69 3.59
CA ALA A 67 -4.83 0.40 3.89
C ALA A 67 -5.72 -0.43 4.83
N ASN A 68 -6.25 0.17 5.89
CA ASN A 68 -7.16 -0.50 6.82
C ASN A 68 -8.47 -0.92 6.14
N LEU A 69 -9.11 -0.06 5.36
CA LEU A 69 -10.33 -0.39 4.62
C LEU A 69 -10.10 -1.51 3.61
N MET A 70 -8.96 -1.51 2.92
CA MET A 70 -8.59 -2.58 1.99
C MET A 70 -8.32 -3.89 2.74
N GLY A 71 -7.63 -3.81 3.88
CA GLY A 71 -7.41 -4.95 4.78
C GLY A 71 -8.72 -5.53 5.33
N GLU A 72 -9.62 -4.69 5.83
CA GLU A 72 -10.94 -5.07 6.34
C GLU A 72 -11.82 -5.67 5.24
N LYS A 73 -11.85 -5.07 4.04
CA LYS A 73 -12.58 -5.63 2.89
C LYS A 73 -12.04 -6.99 2.50
N GLN A 74 -10.72 -7.17 2.50
CA GLN A 74 -10.10 -8.45 2.18
C GLN A 74 -10.39 -9.49 3.27
N ALA A 75 -10.24 -9.12 4.55
CA ALA A 75 -10.55 -9.99 5.68
C ALA A 75 -12.02 -10.42 5.68
N ASN A 76 -12.95 -9.51 5.41
CA ASN A 76 -14.38 -9.81 5.32
C ASN A 76 -14.72 -10.70 4.11
N ARG A 77 -14.05 -10.50 2.96
CA ARG A 77 -14.18 -11.42 1.81
C ARG A 77 -13.70 -12.82 2.18
N ASN A 78 -12.54 -12.93 2.83
CA ASN A 78 -12.01 -14.22 3.26
C ASN A 78 -12.94 -14.90 4.26
N ALA A 79 -13.43 -14.18 5.27
CA ALA A 79 -14.38 -14.72 6.26
C ALA A 79 -15.67 -15.24 5.62
N LYS A 80 -16.19 -14.57 4.57
CA LYS A 80 -17.36 -15.07 3.82
C LYS A 80 -17.04 -16.33 3.02
N ILE A 81 -15.85 -16.42 2.44
CA ILE A 81 -15.40 -17.62 1.72
C ILE A 81 -15.28 -18.79 2.70
N ASP A 82 -14.71 -18.56 3.89
CA ASP A 82 -14.60 -19.57 4.94
C ASP A 82 -15.97 -20.05 5.42
N ASP A 83 -16.90 -19.15 5.72
CA ASP A 83 -18.27 -19.50 6.13
C ASP A 83 -19.00 -20.33 5.06
N VAL A 84 -18.84 -19.99 3.78
CA VAL A 84 -19.43 -20.76 2.68
C VAL A 84 -18.75 -22.13 2.54
N ALA A 85 -17.43 -22.19 2.67
CA ALA A 85 -16.67 -23.43 2.60
C ALA A 85 -17.08 -24.40 3.72
N ASP A 86 -17.23 -23.90 4.95
CA ASP A 86 -17.63 -24.72 6.09
C ASP A 86 -19.07 -25.25 5.91
N LYS A 87 -20.01 -24.41 5.41
CA LYS A 87 -21.36 -24.88 5.05
C LYS A 87 -21.37 -25.93 3.95
N LEU A 88 -20.45 -25.83 2.98
CA LEU A 88 -20.31 -26.85 1.94
C LEU A 88 -19.75 -28.16 2.51
N LEU A 89 -18.77 -28.08 3.42
CA LEU A 89 -18.25 -29.25 4.13
C LEU A 89 -19.36 -29.95 4.92
N ASP A 90 -20.15 -29.22 5.71
CA ASP A 90 -21.26 -29.77 6.48
C ASP A 90 -22.28 -30.50 5.59
N LYS A 91 -22.57 -29.94 4.41
CA LYS A 91 -23.45 -30.60 3.43
C LYS A 91 -22.85 -31.87 2.84
N ILE A 92 -21.55 -31.87 2.53
CA ILE A 92 -20.86 -33.07 2.04
C ILE A 92 -20.88 -34.16 3.11
N ILE A 93 -20.63 -33.81 4.38
CA ILE A 93 -20.71 -34.73 5.51
C ILE A 93 -22.13 -35.31 5.63
N GLY A 94 -23.15 -34.45 5.63
CA GLY A 94 -24.54 -34.91 5.71
C GLY A 94 -24.96 -35.81 4.54
N LEU A 95 -24.45 -35.56 3.33
CA LEU A 95 -24.67 -36.45 2.18
C LEU A 95 -24.00 -37.81 2.38
N LEU A 96 -22.79 -37.84 2.92
CA LEU A 96 -22.09 -39.09 3.21
C LEU A 96 -22.81 -39.90 4.30
N ASP A 97 -23.30 -39.25 5.35
CA ASP A 97 -24.03 -39.90 6.44
C ASP A 97 -25.41 -40.45 6.00
N ALA A 98 -26.04 -39.82 5.01
CA ALA A 98 -27.35 -40.23 4.48
C ALA A 98 -27.27 -41.35 3.43
N LEU A 99 -26.08 -41.65 2.89
CA LEU A 99 -25.90 -42.67 1.86
C LEU A 99 -25.74 -44.07 2.49
N GLU A 100 -26.78 -44.90 2.40
CA GLU A 100 -26.74 -46.31 2.83
C GLU A 100 -25.77 -47.16 1.97
N VAL A 101 -25.63 -46.80 0.69
CA VAL A 101 -24.68 -47.42 -0.24
C VAL A 101 -23.95 -46.31 -0.98
N VAL A 102 -22.64 -46.20 -0.75
CA VAL A 102 -21.81 -45.18 -1.38
C VAL A 102 -21.21 -45.75 -2.67
N ASP A 103 -21.63 -45.25 -3.82
CA ASP A 103 -21.02 -45.64 -5.10
C ASP A 103 -19.68 -44.90 -5.34
N SER A 104 -18.83 -45.49 -6.18
CA SER A 104 -17.51 -44.93 -6.50
C SER A 104 -17.57 -43.52 -7.12
N GLN A 105 -18.67 -43.19 -7.79
CA GLN A 105 -18.84 -41.90 -8.47
C GLN A 105 -19.13 -40.78 -7.45
N SER A 106 -19.96 -41.05 -6.46
CA SER A 106 -20.34 -40.15 -5.38
C SER A 106 -19.14 -39.83 -4.49
N ILE A 107 -18.30 -40.84 -4.20
CA ILE A 107 -17.03 -40.65 -3.48
C ILE A 107 -16.10 -39.72 -4.27
N LYS A 108 -15.97 -39.94 -5.58
CA LYS A 108 -15.13 -39.07 -6.43
C LYS A 108 -15.61 -37.63 -6.45
N GLN A 109 -16.92 -37.41 -6.55
CA GLN A 109 -17.49 -36.06 -6.54
C GLN A 109 -17.25 -35.34 -5.20
N CYS A 110 -17.47 -36.01 -4.07
CA CYS A 110 -17.15 -35.46 -2.75
C CYS A 110 -15.65 -35.16 -2.60
N THR A 111 -14.80 -36.07 -3.08
CA THR A 111 -13.34 -35.89 -3.04
C THR A 111 -12.89 -34.71 -3.89
N SER A 112 -13.47 -34.50 -5.07
CA SER A 112 -13.19 -33.33 -5.91
C SER A 112 -13.62 -32.04 -5.23
N ALA A 113 -14.85 -31.99 -4.68
CA ALA A 113 -15.33 -30.83 -3.94
C ALA A 113 -14.44 -30.51 -2.72
N LEU A 114 -13.93 -31.52 -2.02
CA LEU A 114 -12.97 -31.33 -0.93
C LEU A 114 -11.62 -30.75 -1.40
N LYS A 115 -11.12 -31.16 -2.57
CA LYS A 115 -9.91 -30.57 -3.15
C LYS A 115 -10.16 -29.10 -3.54
N ASP A 116 -11.27 -28.81 -4.17
CA ASP A 116 -11.64 -27.44 -4.55
C ASP A 116 -11.75 -26.54 -3.30
N ILE A 117 -12.36 -27.04 -2.22
CA ILE A 117 -12.44 -26.31 -0.93
C ILE A 117 -11.05 -26.11 -0.32
N LYS A 118 -10.18 -27.12 -0.34
CA LYS A 118 -8.79 -27.02 0.15
C LYS A 118 -8.03 -25.93 -0.61
N ASP A 119 -8.19 -25.88 -1.93
CA ASP A 119 -7.55 -24.90 -2.80
C ASP A 119 -8.09 -23.50 -2.55
N ILE A 120 -9.42 -23.35 -2.39
CA ILE A 120 -10.08 -22.09 -2.03
C ILE A 120 -9.60 -21.56 -0.68
N LYS A 121 -9.48 -22.43 0.34
CA LYS A 121 -8.98 -22.06 1.67
C LYS A 121 -7.47 -21.85 1.70
N GLY A 122 -6.76 -22.12 0.59
CA GLY A 122 -5.31 -21.96 0.50
C GLY A 122 -4.53 -22.84 1.49
N ILE A 123 -5.12 -23.96 1.91
CA ILE A 123 -4.52 -24.88 2.88
C ILE A 123 -3.39 -25.63 2.18
N LYS A 124 -2.17 -25.08 2.30
CA LYS A 124 -0.95 -25.72 1.80
C LYS A 124 -0.52 -26.84 2.73
N SER A 125 0.01 -27.93 2.15
CA SER A 125 0.61 -28.97 2.98
C SER A 125 1.93 -28.47 3.58
N ASP A 126 2.35 -29.05 4.70
CA ASP A 126 3.63 -28.73 5.34
C ASP A 126 4.83 -28.97 4.41
N ILE A 127 4.70 -29.93 3.48
CA ILE A 127 5.71 -30.19 2.43
C ILE A 127 5.77 -29.02 1.43
N ASP A 128 4.62 -28.52 0.99
CA ASP A 128 4.55 -27.38 0.04
C ASP A 128 5.14 -26.10 0.66
N LEU A 129 4.95 -25.90 1.96
CA LEU A 129 5.50 -24.76 2.69
C LEU A 129 7.03 -24.82 2.75
N ARG A 130 7.59 -25.97 3.14
CA ARG A 130 9.05 -26.17 3.20
C ARG A 130 9.70 -26.06 1.82
N GLU A 131 9.06 -26.54 0.76
CA GLU A 131 9.56 -26.36 -0.61
C GLU A 131 9.59 -24.88 -1.01
N GLN A 132 8.54 -24.12 -0.69
CA GLN A 132 8.50 -22.68 -0.96
C GLN A 132 9.55 -21.91 -0.16
N GLU A 133 9.74 -22.23 1.11
CA GLU A 133 10.79 -21.63 1.95
C GLU A 133 12.18 -21.92 1.38
N ALA A 134 12.45 -23.16 0.96
CA ALA A 134 13.71 -23.52 0.32
C ALA A 134 13.92 -22.75 -1.00
N ARG A 135 12.86 -22.59 -1.81
CA ARG A 135 12.92 -21.82 -3.07
C ARG A 135 13.14 -20.33 -2.80
N ILE A 136 12.47 -19.73 -1.82
CA ILE A 136 12.65 -18.34 -1.41
C ILE A 136 14.07 -18.11 -0.90
N ASN A 137 14.59 -19.02 -0.08
CA ASN A 137 15.96 -18.94 0.44
C ASN A 137 16.99 -19.04 -0.69
N LYS A 138 16.76 -19.91 -1.68
CA LYS A 138 17.60 -19.98 -2.87
C LYS A 138 17.57 -18.67 -3.65
N LEU A 139 16.39 -18.13 -3.95
CA LEU A 139 16.25 -16.85 -4.67
C LEU A 139 16.89 -15.69 -3.92
N ARG A 140 16.78 -15.65 -2.59
CA ARG A 140 17.46 -14.64 -1.76
C ARG A 140 18.97 -14.75 -1.85
N LYS A 141 19.49 -15.98 -1.81
CA LYS A 141 20.92 -16.23 -1.95
C LYS A 141 21.42 -15.82 -3.34
N ASP A 142 20.72 -16.23 -4.39
CA ASP A 142 21.06 -15.88 -5.77
C ASP A 142 21.04 -14.36 -5.98
N ALA A 143 20.07 -13.64 -5.39
CA ALA A 143 20.01 -12.18 -5.44
C ALA A 143 21.15 -11.49 -4.65
N MET A 144 21.55 -12.05 -3.50
CA MET A 144 22.70 -11.55 -2.74
C MET A 144 24.02 -11.77 -3.51
N ASP A 145 24.17 -12.93 -4.15
CA ASP A 145 25.34 -13.27 -4.95
C ASP A 145 25.43 -12.35 -6.21
N GLU A 146 24.30 -11.95 -6.80
CA GLU A 146 24.24 -10.96 -7.89
C GLU A 146 24.63 -9.55 -7.43
N GLU A 147 24.17 -9.11 -6.26
CA GLU A 147 24.54 -7.80 -5.68
C GLU A 147 26.06 -7.70 -5.39
N GLU A 148 26.66 -8.75 -4.81
CA GLU A 148 28.10 -8.81 -4.57
C GLU A 148 28.92 -8.74 -5.87
N ASN A 149 28.47 -9.41 -6.94
CA ASN A 149 29.16 -9.40 -8.24
C ASN A 149 29.05 -8.06 -8.99
N THR A 150 28.05 -7.23 -8.68
CA THR A 150 27.93 -5.88 -9.25
C THR A 150 28.82 -4.81 -8.59
N SER A 151 29.46 -5.12 -7.45
CA SER A 151 30.34 -4.20 -6.73
C SER A 151 31.82 -4.39 -7.10
N VAL A 152 32.28 -3.78 -8.19
CA VAL A 152 33.72 -3.70 -8.51
C VAL A 152 34.35 -2.53 -7.74
N THR A 153 35.10 -2.83 -6.67
CA THR A 153 35.89 -1.83 -5.94
C THR A 153 37.22 -1.60 -6.66
N VAL A 154 37.32 -0.55 -7.48
CA VAL A 154 38.58 -0.13 -8.10
C VAL A 154 39.39 0.68 -7.08
N LYS A 155 40.47 0.10 -6.56
CA LYS A 155 41.48 0.83 -5.78
C LYS A 155 42.44 1.52 -6.74
N PHE A 156 42.39 2.85 -6.80
CA PHE A 156 43.47 3.61 -7.42
C PHE A 156 44.61 3.70 -6.41
N GLU A 157 45.72 3.04 -6.74
CA GLU A 157 46.97 3.18 -5.99
C GLU A 157 47.64 4.47 -6.50
N ASP A 158 47.83 5.43 -5.60
CA ASP A 158 48.34 6.76 -5.90
C ASP A 158 49.78 6.70 -6.44
N GLU A 159 49.93 6.56 -7.76
CA GLU A 159 51.11 7.06 -8.47
C GLU A 159 50.81 8.43 -9.08
N ILE A 160 50.50 9.40 -8.21
CA ILE A 160 50.59 10.83 -8.56
C ILE A 160 52.08 11.17 -8.64
N GLY A 161 52.69 10.95 -9.80
CA GLY A 161 54.00 11.52 -10.07
C GLY A 161 54.82 10.84 -11.14
N LYS A 162 54.38 10.87 -12.41
CA LYS A 162 55.30 10.68 -13.55
C LYS A 162 54.75 11.01 -14.94
N TRP A 163 53.91 12.02 -15.10
CA TRP A 163 53.65 12.58 -16.43
C TRP A 163 53.72 14.11 -16.40
N SER A 164 54.95 14.60 -16.39
CA SER A 164 55.30 15.93 -16.91
C SER A 164 56.56 15.80 -17.75
N LYS A 165 56.37 15.69 -19.06
CA LYS A 165 57.11 16.43 -20.09
C LYS A 165 56.42 16.29 -21.43
#